data_AF-A0A9E5Q8G3-F1
#
_entry.id   AF-A0A9E5Q8G3-F1
#
_cell.length_a   1.000
_cell.length_b   1.000
_cell.length_c   1.000
_cell.angle_alpha   90.00
_cell.angle_beta   90.00
_cell.angle_gamma   90.00
#
_symmetry.space_group_name_H-M   'P 1'
#
loop_
_entity.id
_entity.type
_entity.pdbx_description
1 polymer ?
#
loop_
_entity_poly.entity_id
_entity_poly.type
_entity_poly.pdbx_seq_one_letter_code
_entity_poly.pdbx_strand_id
1 'polypeptide(L)' 'MNFLDLFDDEDKHHIRSMIQGLTYQSEDLPAETIDFESRIYTRTGAPRWVEWRQKYTNGKIYSTGRDITDIKAKHVDLQR' A
#
# COMPACT_ATOMS: atom_id res chain seq x y z
N MET A 1 -16.09 -2.76 -6.37
CA MET A 1 -14.65 -2.51 -6.48
C MET A 1 -14.14 -2.30 -5.07
N ASN A 2 -13.50 -3.33 -4.53
CA ASN A 2 -12.88 -3.35 -3.20
C ASN A 2 -11.44 -2.82 -3.30
N PHE A 3 -10.88 -2.31 -2.19
CA PHE A 3 -9.48 -1.89 -2.11
C PHE A 3 -8.52 -3.00 -2.55
N LEU A 4 -8.81 -4.24 -2.17
CA LEU A 4 -7.98 -5.39 -2.53
C LEU A 4 -7.98 -5.72 -4.03
N ASP A 5 -8.97 -5.23 -4.80
CA ASP A 5 -9.04 -5.46 -6.24
C ASP A 5 -7.97 -4.66 -7.01
N LEU A 6 -7.28 -3.72 -6.34
CA LEU A 6 -6.21 -2.91 -6.94
C LEU A 6 -4.88 -3.67 -7.09
N PHE A 7 -4.70 -4.74 -6.32
CA PHE A 7 -3.43 -5.46 -6.21
C PHE A 7 -3.46 -6.76 -7.00
N ASP A 8 -2.27 -7.25 -7.32
CA ASP A 8 -2.07 -8.58 -7.90
C ASP A 8 -2.50 -9.68 -6.93
N ASP A 9 -2.92 -10.84 -7.44
CA ASP A 9 -3.36 -11.97 -6.61
C ASP A 9 -2.26 -12.46 -5.66
N GLU A 10 -0.99 -12.36 -6.08
CA GLU A 10 0.16 -12.69 -5.24
C GLU A 10 0.31 -11.73 -4.04
N ASP A 11 0.04 -10.45 -4.26
CA ASP A 11 0.22 -9.39 -3.25
C ASP A 11 -1.02 -9.24 -2.34
N LYS A 12 -2.20 -9.67 -2.79
CA LYS A 12 -3.46 -9.57 -2.04
C LYS A 12 -3.40 -10.22 -0.66
N HIS A 13 -2.80 -11.41 -0.55
CA HIS A 13 -2.72 -12.11 0.73
C HIS A 13 -1.87 -11.34 1.74
N HIS A 14 -0.73 -10.81 1.28
CA HIS A 14 0.19 -10.04 2.11
C HIS A 14 -0.46 -8.73 2.60
N ILE A 15 -1.09 -7.99 1.69
CA ILE A 15 -1.77 -6.71 2.00
C ILE A 15 -2.94 -6.94 2.96
N ARG A 16 -3.71 -8.02 2.76
CA ARG A 16 -4.79 -8.38 3.70
C ARG A 16 -4.25 -8.63 5.10
N SER A 17 -3.15 -9.37 5.24
CA SER A 17 -2.54 -9.65 6.54
C SER A 17 -2.03 -8.38 7.22
N MET A 18 -1.43 -7.45 6.46
CA MET A 18 -0.99 -6.15 7.02
C MET A 18 -2.17 -5.31 7.52
N ILE A 19 -3.24 -5.21 6.72
CA ILE A 19 -4.48 -4.50 7.11
C ILE A 19 -5.11 -5.12 8.35
N GLN A 20 -5.11 -6.45 8.47
CA GLN A 20 -5.60 -7.13 9.66
C GLN A 20 -4.73 -6.79 10.88
N GLY A 21 -3.40 -6.78 10.74
CA GLY A 21 -2.48 -6.36 11.80
C GLY A 21 -2.78 -4.95 12.34
N LEU A 22 -3.08 -4.00 11.45
CA LEU A 22 -3.51 -2.64 11.81
C LEU A 22 -4.77 -2.61 12.67
N THR A 23 -5.73 -3.50 12.43
CA THR A 23 -6.99 -3.55 13.19
C THR A 23 -6.88 -4.25 14.54
N TYR A 24 -5.85 -5.07 14.76
CA TYR A 24 -5.57 -5.70 16.06
C TYR A 24 -4.81 -4.77 17.02
N GLN A 25 -4.38 -3.60 16.57
CA GLN A 25 -3.74 -2.61 17.43
C GLN A 25 -4.75 -2.05 18.43
N SER A 26 -4.47 -2.24 19.72
CA SER A 26 -5.31 -1.76 20.82
C SER A 26 -5.39 -0.23 20.83
N GLU A 27 -6.56 0.34 21.16
CA GLU A 27 -6.79 1.79 21.20
C GLU A 27 -5.83 2.54 22.14
N ASP A 28 -5.24 1.83 23.11
CA ASP A 28 -4.27 2.36 24.09
C ASP A 28 -2.84 2.52 23.53
N LEU A 29 -2.55 2.02 22.33
CA LEU A 29 -1.26 2.25 21.67
C LEU A 29 -1.38 3.41 20.68
N PRO A 30 -0.34 4.25 20.54
CA PRO A 30 -0.33 5.28 19.52
C PRO A 30 -0.53 4.61 18.15
N ALA A 31 -1.59 5.00 17.45
CA ALA A 31 -1.94 4.51 16.13
C ALA A 31 -0.71 4.49 15.21
N GLU A 32 -0.18 3.29 14.95
CA GLU A 32 1.04 3.11 14.19
C GLU A 32 0.75 3.39 12.72
N THR A 33 1.71 4.07 12.09
CA THR A 33 1.65 4.32 10.67
C THR A 33 2.49 3.26 10.00
N ILE A 34 1.87 2.46 9.14
CA ILE A 34 2.57 1.45 8.34
C ILE A 34 2.78 2.01 6.94
N ASP A 35 4.00 1.89 6.46
CA ASP A 35 4.36 2.13 5.07
C ASP A 35 4.71 0.83 4.35
N PHE A 36 4.26 0.73 3.10
CA PHE A 36 4.64 -0.36 2.21
C PHE A 36 4.57 0.09 0.76
N GLU A 37 5.38 -0.53 -0.09
CA GLU A 37 5.28 -0.36 -1.54
C GLU A 37 4.49 -1.53 -2.13
N SER A 38 3.67 -1.24 -3.13
CA SER A 38 3.05 -2.30 -3.93
C SER A 38 2.83 -1.85 -5.37
N ARG A 39 2.61 -2.83 -6.24
CA ARG A 39 2.20 -2.59 -7.61
C ARG A 39 0.67 -2.62 -7.66
N ILE A 40 0.08 -1.61 -8.27
CA ILE A 40 -1.34 -1.59 -8.58
C ILE A 40 -1.58 -1.59 -10.07
N TYR A 41 -2.68 -2.22 -10.49
CA TYR A 41 -3.15 -2.13 -11.85
C TYR A 41 -4.11 -0.95 -12.00
N THR A 42 -3.77 -0.05 -12.90
CA THR A 42 -4.69 1.00 -13.32
C THR A 42 -5.85 0.38 -14.10
N ARG A 43 -6.96 1.11 -14.26
CA ARG A 43 -8.09 0.68 -15.12
C ARG A 43 -7.66 0.35 -16.55
N THR A 44 -6.54 0.91 -17.02
CA THR A 44 -5.95 0.66 -18.34
C THR A 44 -4.96 -0.51 -18.36
N GLY A 45 -4.80 -1.24 -17.26
CA GLY A 45 -3.92 -2.41 -17.14
C GLY A 45 -2.43 -2.09 -16.96
N ALA A 46 -2.04 -0.82 -16.99
CA ALA A 46 -0.64 -0.44 -16.78
C ALA A 46 -0.28 -0.58 -15.28
N PRO A 47 0.81 -1.28 -14.94
CA PRO A 47 1.27 -1.38 -13.57
C PRO A 47 1.86 -0.04 -13.12
N ARG A 48 1.49 0.39 -11.91
CA ARG A 48 2.06 1.56 -11.23
C ARG A 48 2.64 1.13 -9.90
N TRP A 49 3.83 1.66 -9.59
CA TRP A 49 4.41 1.52 -8.26
C TRP A 49 3.82 2.59 -7.36
N VAL A 50 3.25 2.17 -6.24
CA VAL A 50 2.65 3.08 -5.27
C VAL A 50 3.25 2.79 -3.90
N GLU A 51 3.76 3.85 -3.29
CA GLU A 51 4.09 3.87 -1.87
C GLU A 51 2.80 4.17 -1.09
N TRP A 52 2.44 3.28 -0.19
CA TRP A 52 1.27 3.42 0.67
C TRP A 52 1.70 3.82 2.05
N ARG A 53 0.95 4.75 2.64
CA ARG A 53 1.01 5.08 4.06
C ARG A 53 -0.37 4.87 4.67
N GLN A 54 -0.46 3.99 5.65
CA GLN A 54 -1.72 3.62 6.29
C GLN A 54 -1.68 3.89 7.78
N LYS A 55 -2.81 4.30 8.34
CA LYS A 55 -2.99 4.50 9.78
C LYS A 55 -4.38 4.05 10.20
N TYR A 56 -4.46 3.25 11.27
CA TYR A 56 -5.72 2.90 11.90
C TYR A 56 -6.03 3.89 13.02
N THR A 57 -7.18 4.57 12.97
CA THR A 57 -7.61 5.48 14.02
C THR A 57 -9.13 5.55 14.08
N ASN A 58 -9.69 5.52 15.30
CA ASN A 58 -11.13 5.59 15.57
C ASN A 58 -11.95 4.58 14.76
N GLY A 59 -11.50 3.31 14.71
CA GLY A 59 -12.20 2.26 13.97
C GLY A 59 -12.10 2.35 12.44
N LYS A 60 -11.27 3.25 11.91
CA LYS A 60 -11.13 3.48 10.46
C LYS A 60 -9.68 3.41 10.03
N ILE A 61 -9.46 2.87 8.83
CA ILE A 61 -8.15 2.87 8.17
C ILE A 61 -8.10 4.04 7.20
N TYR A 62 -7.14 4.94 7.43
CA TYR A 62 -6.80 6.01 6.51
C TYR A 62 -5.60 5.55 5.68
N SER A 63 -5.68 5.71 4.36
CA SER A 63 -4.63 5.28 3.43
C SER A 63 -4.32 6.38 2.43
N THR A 64 -3.04 6.68 2.26
CA THR A 64 -2.54 7.61 1.24
C THR A 64 -1.59 6.84 0.33
N GLY A 65 -1.86 6.85 -0.97
CA GLY A 65 -0.99 6.26 -1.99
C GLY A 65 -0.26 7.35 -2.78
N ARG A 66 1.06 7.23 -2.90
CA ARG A 66 1.91 8.09 -3.74
C ARG A 66 2.43 7.29 -4.92
N ASP A 67 2.17 7.76 -6.14
CA ASP A 67 2.78 7.17 -7.34
C ASP A 67 4.29 7.45 -7.34
N ILE A 68 5.08 6.37 -7.33
CA ILE A 68 6.56 6.40 -7.34
C ILE A 68 7.11 5.72 -8.61
N THR A 69 6.28 5.50 -9.63
CA THR A 69 6.66 4.80 -10.87
C THR A 69 7.86 5.49 -11.55
N ASP A 70 7.83 6.82 -11.67
CA ASP A 70 8.92 7.59 -12.27
C ASP A 70 10.18 7.60 -11.41
N ILE A 71 10.04 7.46 -10.09
CA ILE A 71 11.15 7.41 -9.14
C ILE A 71 11.89 6.08 -9.29
N LYS A 72 11.17 4.95 -9.38
CA LYS A 72 11.77 3.65 -9.65
C LYS A 72 12.40 3.57 -11.04
N ALA A 73 11.76 4.16 -12.05
CA ALA A 73 12.33 4.21 -13.40
C ALA A 73 13.68 4.95 -13.42
N LYS A 74 13.81 6.05 -12.69
CA LYS A 74 15.08 6.80 -12.57
C LYS A 74 16.17 6.05 -11.80
N HIS A 75 15.80 5.26 -10.79
CA HIS A 75 16.78 4.51 -10.00
C HIS A 75 17.45 3.38 -10.79
N VAL A 76 16.73 2.77 -11.75
CA VAL A 76 17.28 1.77 -12.68
C VAL A 76 18.30 2.39 -13.64
N ASP A 77 18.10 3.65 -14.05
CA ASP A 77 18.98 4.32 -15.02
C ASP A 77 20.31 4.78 -14.39
N LEU A 78 20.30 5.12 -13.09
CA LEU A 78 21.49 5.54 -12.33
C LEU A 78 22.46 4.41 -11.96
N GLN A 79 22.13 3.15 -12.23
CA GLN A 79 22.99 1.99 -12.00
C GLN A 79 23.66 1.43 -13.27
N ARG A 80 23.57 2.15 -14.40
CA ARG A 80 24.25 1.85 -15.65
C ARG A 80 25.38 2.83 -15.94
#